data_AF-A0A8J6NGD2-F1
#
_entry.id   AF-A0A8J6NGD2-F1
#
_cell.length_a   1.000
_cell.length_b   1.000
_cell.length_c   1.000
_cell.angle_alpha   90.00
_cell.angle_beta   90.00
_cell.angle_gamma   90.00
#
_symmetry.space_group_name_H-M   'P 1'
#
loop_
_entity.id
_entity.type
_entity.pdbx_description
1 polymer ?
#
loop_
_entity_poly.entity_id
_entity_poly.type
_entity_poly.pdbx_seq_one_letter_code
_entity_poly.pdbx_strand_id
1 'polypeptide(L)'
;MPPAVEPSATIVPLPANTSAPTPTEIAPTPTPIAFSLPAPETVALDFVALTCSAKWSNNAYHLPCPGHLDEIERGYVEYSDHAVAEGMVSVEAPLISMLPGQGDGNGIGLFGRYPPLTIYPGDFFQATLACHGDSSCNAELALEYFDQNGNYTDTDWSWTHQAGDSLEELSVDLSSLAGQTVELMLVMREKGSAKNNWFLLIRPHISRDPQALPAPMVVPTSTPELTDKTPGVISGKVDMSTSPPYLTDPVSNPQGMPVVVTFFNLDDSTYWYIQTLLTGHPNYQMTIPPGRYEVVAYARGVGGEPYVTAGYTGQNPSCGQPLRVVEVTPNERVENIIIADWNWKCGGTAFRPEKPPIVPVP
;
A
#
# COMPACT_ATOMS: atom_id res chain seq x y z
N MET A 1 26.00 -17.47 -107.72
CA MET A 1 26.07 -18.22 -106.45
C MET A 1 27.36 -17.80 -105.73
N PRO A 2 27.32 -16.75 -104.91
CA PRO A 2 28.43 -16.33 -104.05
C PRO A 2 28.22 -16.81 -102.60
N PRO A 3 29.30 -16.97 -101.81
CA PRO A 3 29.28 -17.67 -100.53
C PRO A 3 28.62 -16.82 -99.43
N ALA A 4 27.94 -17.51 -98.52
CA ALA A 4 27.43 -16.93 -97.28
C ALA A 4 28.59 -16.51 -96.37
N VAL A 5 28.59 -15.26 -95.94
CA VAL A 5 29.49 -14.71 -94.93
C VAL A 5 28.79 -14.85 -93.58
N GLU A 6 29.34 -15.68 -92.69
CA GLU A 6 28.92 -15.76 -91.29
C GLU A 6 29.28 -14.46 -90.54
N PRO A 7 28.37 -13.89 -89.72
CA PRO A 7 28.73 -12.77 -88.86
C PRO A 7 29.54 -13.27 -87.65
N SER A 8 30.77 -12.76 -87.53
CA SER A 8 31.62 -12.92 -86.35
C SER A 8 31.07 -12.05 -85.20
N ALA A 9 30.66 -12.68 -84.10
CA ALA A 9 30.17 -11.99 -82.91
C ALA A 9 31.33 -11.34 -82.15
N THR A 10 31.36 -10.00 -82.11
CA THR A 10 32.25 -9.24 -81.23
C THR A 10 31.76 -9.34 -79.79
N ILE A 11 32.51 -10.02 -78.92
CA ILE A 11 32.24 -10.07 -77.49
C ILE A 11 32.74 -8.76 -76.88
N VAL A 12 31.81 -7.88 -76.48
CA VAL A 12 32.10 -6.71 -75.65
C VAL A 12 32.12 -7.18 -74.19
N PRO A 13 33.21 -6.98 -73.42
CA PRO A 13 33.20 -7.33 -72.01
C PRO A 13 32.28 -6.36 -71.24
N LEU A 14 31.36 -6.94 -70.47
CA LEU A 14 30.47 -6.23 -69.56
C LEU A 14 31.31 -5.54 -68.47
N PRO A 15 31.05 -4.27 -68.09
CA PRO A 15 31.74 -3.65 -66.96
C PRO A 15 31.32 -4.37 -65.68
N ALA A 16 32.22 -5.20 -65.15
CA ALA A 16 32.12 -5.73 -63.81
C ALA A 16 32.55 -4.62 -62.84
N ASN A 17 31.58 -4.04 -62.11
CA ASN A 17 31.72 -3.55 -60.74
C ASN A 17 30.40 -2.91 -60.30
N THR A 18 29.49 -3.74 -59.81
CA THR A 18 28.45 -3.29 -58.89
C THR A 18 28.70 -4.08 -57.61
N SER A 19 29.30 -3.42 -56.62
CA SER A 19 29.42 -3.98 -55.28
C SER A 19 28.02 -4.28 -54.76
N ALA A 20 27.69 -5.56 -54.64
CA ALA A 20 26.51 -6.00 -53.92
C ALA A 20 26.55 -5.40 -52.51
N PRO A 21 25.44 -4.87 -51.96
CA PRO A 21 25.41 -4.48 -50.57
C PRO A 21 25.75 -5.72 -49.73
N THR A 22 26.76 -5.60 -48.88
CA THR A 22 27.06 -6.59 -47.85
C THR A 22 25.76 -6.91 -47.12
N PRO A 23 25.35 -8.18 -46.97
CA PRO A 23 24.22 -8.53 -46.13
C PRO A 23 24.50 -7.94 -44.76
N THR A 24 23.67 -7.00 -44.32
CA THR A 24 23.69 -6.57 -42.92
C THR A 24 23.41 -7.81 -42.11
N GLU A 25 24.39 -8.24 -41.33
CA GLU A 25 24.24 -9.30 -40.34
C GLU A 25 23.04 -8.93 -39.47
N ILE A 26 21.93 -9.66 -39.64
CA ILE A 26 20.75 -9.47 -38.80
C ILE A 26 21.23 -9.79 -37.39
N ALA A 27 21.15 -8.81 -36.49
CA ALA A 27 21.50 -9.00 -35.09
C ALA A 27 20.80 -10.28 -34.58
N PRO A 28 21.48 -11.13 -33.79
CA PRO A 28 20.87 -12.35 -33.30
C PRO A 28 19.54 -12.00 -32.61
N THR A 29 18.45 -12.62 -33.05
CA THR A 29 17.16 -12.50 -32.37
C THR A 29 17.39 -12.78 -30.88
N PRO A 30 17.00 -11.87 -29.96
CA PRO A 30 17.19 -12.11 -28.54
C PRO A 30 16.51 -13.42 -28.16
N THR A 31 17.24 -14.31 -27.49
CA THR A 31 16.69 -15.56 -26.98
C THR A 31 15.54 -15.21 -26.03
N PRO A 32 14.34 -15.79 -26.20
CA PRO A 32 13.22 -15.56 -25.28
C PRO A 32 13.64 -15.91 -23.85
N ILE A 33 13.24 -15.06 -22.89
CA ILE A 33 13.42 -15.38 -21.47
C ILE A 33 12.37 -16.44 -21.11
N ALA A 34 12.85 -17.66 -20.87
CA ALA A 34 12.03 -18.72 -20.31
C ALA A 34 12.02 -18.57 -18.79
N PHE A 35 10.84 -18.25 -18.23
CA PHE A 35 10.64 -18.29 -16.79
C PHE A 35 10.34 -19.72 -16.36
N SER A 36 10.97 -20.18 -15.26
CA SER A 36 10.55 -21.44 -14.66
C SER A 36 9.15 -21.27 -14.05
N LEU A 37 8.20 -22.11 -14.45
CA LEU A 37 6.89 -22.11 -13.78
C LEU A 37 7.05 -22.65 -12.36
N PRO A 38 6.39 -22.04 -11.36
CA PRO A 38 6.32 -22.64 -10.03
C PRO A 38 5.62 -24.00 -10.14
N ALA A 39 6.02 -24.93 -9.26
CA ALA A 39 5.35 -26.22 -9.21
C ALA A 39 3.90 -26.01 -8.74
N PRO A 40 2.88 -26.61 -9.37
CA PRO A 40 1.48 -26.31 -9.04
C PRO A 40 1.13 -26.49 -7.55
N GLU A 41 1.76 -27.45 -6.89
CA GLU A 41 1.59 -27.72 -5.46
C GLU A 41 2.13 -26.61 -4.54
N THR A 42 2.97 -25.73 -5.06
CA THR A 42 3.54 -24.59 -4.31
C THR A 42 2.79 -23.29 -4.56
N VAL A 43 1.68 -23.30 -5.30
CA VAL A 43 0.90 -22.09 -5.65
C VAL A 43 -0.41 -22.08 -4.87
N ALA A 44 -0.55 -21.14 -3.94
CA ALA A 44 -1.78 -20.95 -3.18
C ALA A 44 -2.81 -20.08 -3.94
N LEU A 45 -2.32 -19.14 -4.75
CA LEU A 45 -3.15 -18.28 -5.60
C LEU A 45 -2.39 -17.95 -6.87
N ASP A 46 -3.02 -18.19 -8.01
CA ASP A 46 -2.53 -17.78 -9.32
C ASP A 46 -3.36 -16.59 -9.80
N PHE A 47 -2.75 -15.40 -9.86
CA PHE A 47 -3.45 -14.18 -10.24
C PHE A 47 -3.79 -14.18 -11.74
N VAL A 48 -2.99 -14.84 -12.59
CA VAL A 48 -3.25 -14.94 -14.03
C VAL A 48 -4.49 -15.81 -14.26
N ALA A 49 -4.54 -16.99 -13.63
CA ALA A 49 -5.69 -17.89 -13.72
C ALA A 49 -7.00 -17.25 -13.20
N LEU A 50 -6.89 -16.35 -12.23
CA LEU A 50 -8.02 -15.66 -11.61
C LEU A 50 -8.23 -14.23 -12.11
N THR A 51 -7.52 -13.78 -13.15
CA THR A 51 -7.55 -12.38 -13.62
C THR A 51 -8.98 -11.92 -13.90
N CYS A 52 -9.81 -12.74 -14.56
CA CYS A 52 -11.21 -12.39 -14.84
C CYS A 52 -12.21 -12.84 -13.76
N SER A 53 -11.75 -13.53 -12.71
CA SER A 53 -12.54 -13.71 -11.48
C SER A 53 -12.40 -12.52 -10.51
N ALA A 54 -11.34 -11.73 -10.67
CA ALA A 54 -11.15 -10.49 -9.94
C ALA A 54 -12.13 -9.40 -10.39
N LYS A 55 -12.45 -8.49 -9.48
CA LYS A 55 -13.27 -7.31 -9.75
C LYS A 55 -12.35 -6.14 -10.06
N TRP A 56 -12.35 -5.70 -11.31
CA TRP A 56 -11.54 -4.58 -11.77
C TRP A 56 -12.29 -3.25 -11.69
N SER A 57 -11.58 -2.20 -11.34
CA SER A 57 -12.09 -0.83 -11.39
C SER A 57 -10.96 0.18 -11.58
N ASN A 58 -11.32 1.41 -11.90
CA ASN A 58 -10.41 2.54 -11.89
C ASN A 58 -10.72 3.55 -10.77
N ASN A 59 -11.40 3.10 -9.72
CA ASN A 59 -12.02 3.86 -8.62
C ASN A 59 -13.35 4.58 -8.94
N ALA A 60 -13.69 4.86 -10.21
CA ALA A 60 -15.03 5.39 -10.54
C ALA A 60 -15.92 4.42 -11.30
N TYR A 61 -15.34 3.59 -12.16
CA TYR A 61 -16.06 2.63 -12.97
C TYR A 61 -15.51 1.23 -12.74
N HIS A 62 -16.40 0.24 -12.80
CA HIS A 62 -16.02 -1.15 -12.94
C HIS A 62 -15.53 -1.41 -14.37
N LEU A 63 -14.47 -2.20 -14.50
CA LEU A 63 -13.88 -2.55 -15.78
C LEU A 63 -14.17 -4.03 -16.10
N PRO A 64 -14.49 -4.37 -17.35
CA PRO A 64 -14.62 -5.76 -17.78
C PRO A 64 -13.25 -6.45 -17.83
N CYS A 65 -13.27 -7.79 -17.77
CA CYS A 65 -12.11 -8.63 -18.05
C CYS A 65 -12.49 -9.75 -19.04
N PRO A 66 -11.76 -9.90 -20.16
CA PRO A 66 -10.74 -8.98 -20.66
C PRO A 66 -11.33 -7.58 -20.93
N GLY A 67 -10.46 -6.57 -20.89
CA GLY A 67 -10.83 -5.18 -21.15
C GLY A 67 -11.34 -4.96 -22.58
N HIS A 68 -12.01 -3.84 -22.80
CA HIS A 68 -12.44 -3.41 -24.12
C HIS A 68 -11.51 -2.30 -24.63
N LEU A 69 -10.94 -2.48 -25.83
CA LEU A 69 -9.97 -1.53 -26.40
C LEU A 69 -10.58 -0.16 -26.72
N ASP A 70 -11.90 -0.08 -26.93
CA ASP A 70 -12.62 1.18 -27.12
C ASP A 70 -12.85 1.97 -25.81
N GLU A 71 -12.65 1.34 -24.64
CA GLU A 71 -12.72 1.97 -23.32
C GLU A 71 -11.35 2.10 -22.62
N ILE A 72 -10.26 1.91 -23.38
CA ILE A 72 -8.87 1.85 -22.89
C ILE A 72 -8.46 3.01 -21.99
N GLU A 73 -9.01 4.21 -22.20
CA GLU A 73 -8.74 5.41 -21.38
C GLU A 73 -9.22 5.26 -19.93
N ARG A 74 -10.19 4.37 -19.67
CA ARG A 74 -10.65 4.04 -18.32
C ARG A 74 -9.69 3.08 -17.61
N GLY A 75 -8.76 2.48 -18.33
CA GLY A 75 -7.89 1.40 -17.87
C GLY A 75 -8.21 0.10 -18.61
N TYR A 76 -7.23 -0.79 -18.66
CA TYR A 76 -7.33 -2.04 -19.39
C TYR A 76 -6.62 -3.17 -18.65
N VAL A 77 -7.18 -4.37 -18.74
CA VAL A 77 -6.58 -5.59 -18.22
C VAL A 77 -6.87 -6.77 -19.13
N GLU A 78 -5.87 -7.60 -19.37
CA GLU A 78 -6.03 -8.91 -19.99
C GLU A 78 -4.97 -9.87 -19.46
N TYR A 79 -5.19 -11.17 -19.66
CA TYR A 79 -4.18 -12.18 -19.39
C TYR A 79 -3.64 -12.74 -20.71
N SER A 80 -2.37 -13.12 -20.70
CA SER A 80 -1.69 -13.77 -21.82
C SER A 80 -0.67 -14.78 -21.29
N ASP A 81 -0.14 -15.63 -22.16
CA ASP A 81 0.98 -16.52 -21.90
C ASP A 81 2.26 -16.11 -22.65
N HIS A 82 2.19 -15.03 -23.42
CA HIS A 82 3.31 -14.45 -24.13
C HIS A 82 3.17 -12.93 -24.25
N ALA A 83 4.30 -12.23 -24.25
CA ALA A 83 4.38 -10.80 -24.54
C ALA A 83 5.81 -10.43 -24.96
N VAL A 84 5.95 -9.18 -25.41
CA VAL A 84 7.26 -8.54 -25.55
C VAL A 84 7.40 -7.56 -24.40
N ALA A 85 8.43 -7.72 -23.57
CA ALA A 85 8.78 -6.80 -22.50
C ALA A 85 9.78 -5.74 -23.00
N GLU A 86 10.09 -4.77 -22.14
CA GLU A 86 11.09 -3.73 -22.40
C GLU A 86 12.43 -4.29 -22.92
N GLY A 87 13.10 -3.50 -23.76
CA GLY A 87 14.31 -3.95 -24.44
C GLY A 87 14.04 -4.98 -25.54
N MET A 88 12.78 -5.11 -25.99
CA MET A 88 12.33 -6.05 -27.04
C MET A 88 12.58 -7.51 -26.67
N VAL A 89 12.43 -7.82 -25.38
CA VAL A 89 12.63 -9.16 -24.83
C VAL A 89 11.35 -9.98 -24.95
N SER A 90 11.40 -11.11 -25.64
CA SER A 90 10.26 -12.04 -25.71
C SER A 90 10.12 -12.78 -24.39
N VAL A 91 8.91 -12.76 -23.83
CA VAL A 91 8.52 -13.46 -22.60
C VAL A 91 7.51 -14.55 -22.96
N GLU A 92 7.82 -15.79 -22.59
CA GLU A 92 6.96 -16.97 -22.80
C GLU A 92 6.53 -17.52 -21.42
N ALA A 93 5.60 -16.81 -20.76
CA ALA A 93 5.10 -17.15 -19.44
C ALA A 93 3.71 -16.53 -19.17
N PRO A 94 2.88 -17.15 -18.31
CA PRO A 94 1.63 -16.56 -17.85
C PRO A 94 1.84 -15.15 -17.28
N LEU A 95 1.07 -14.19 -17.75
CA LEU A 95 1.19 -12.78 -17.38
C LEU A 95 -0.15 -12.05 -17.47
N ILE A 96 -0.19 -10.89 -16.82
CA ILE A 96 -1.28 -9.92 -16.91
C ILE A 96 -0.74 -8.68 -17.60
N SER A 97 -1.37 -8.28 -18.69
CA SER A 97 -1.13 -6.98 -19.33
C SER A 97 -2.08 -5.96 -18.71
N MET A 98 -1.53 -4.84 -18.26
CA MET A 98 -2.26 -3.82 -17.50
C MET A 98 -1.99 -2.42 -18.04
N LEU A 99 -3.03 -1.60 -18.06
CA LEU A 99 -2.97 -0.17 -18.31
C LEU A 99 -3.80 0.55 -17.25
N PRO A 100 -3.21 1.42 -16.41
CA PRO A 100 -3.99 2.25 -15.48
C PRO A 100 -4.89 3.23 -16.25
N GLY A 101 -6.08 3.52 -15.71
CA GLY A 101 -6.95 4.55 -16.28
C GLY A 101 -6.34 5.94 -16.16
N GLN A 102 -6.48 6.77 -17.20
CA GLN A 102 -5.86 8.09 -17.25
C GLN A 102 -6.56 9.09 -16.31
N GLY A 103 -5.74 9.81 -15.53
CA GLY A 103 -6.12 10.67 -14.40
C GLY A 103 -6.90 11.95 -14.70
N ASP A 104 -7.44 12.14 -15.91
CA ASP A 104 -8.07 13.40 -16.36
C ASP A 104 -9.49 13.62 -15.79
N GLY A 105 -9.73 13.17 -14.54
CA GLY A 105 -10.86 13.59 -13.71
C GLY A 105 -11.84 12.49 -13.29
N ASN A 106 -11.70 11.25 -13.75
CA ASN A 106 -12.63 10.16 -13.36
C ASN A 106 -11.96 8.83 -12.95
N GLY A 107 -10.69 8.56 -13.23
CA GLY A 107 -10.01 7.36 -12.74
C GLY A 107 -8.67 7.73 -12.11
N ILE A 108 -8.21 6.98 -11.11
CA ILE A 108 -6.93 7.27 -10.43
C ILE A 108 -5.92 6.10 -10.52
N GLY A 109 -6.21 5.09 -11.35
CA GLY A 109 -5.39 3.89 -11.48
C GLY A 109 -6.18 2.70 -12.00
N LEU A 110 -5.65 1.50 -11.77
CA LEU A 110 -6.30 0.22 -12.03
C LEU A 110 -6.22 -0.63 -10.76
N PHE A 111 -7.38 -1.10 -10.29
CA PHE A 111 -7.53 -1.82 -9.03
C PHE A 111 -8.20 -3.16 -9.31
N GLY A 112 -7.49 -4.26 -9.08
CA GLY A 112 -8.00 -5.62 -9.28
C GLY A 112 -8.16 -6.35 -7.96
N ARG A 113 -9.39 -6.45 -7.45
CA ARG A 113 -9.72 -7.14 -6.20
C ARG A 113 -9.99 -8.63 -6.46
N TYR A 114 -9.14 -9.49 -5.94
CA TYR A 114 -9.21 -10.94 -6.12
C TYR A 114 -10.15 -11.61 -5.11
N PRO A 115 -10.66 -12.81 -5.41
CA PRO A 115 -11.46 -13.59 -4.45
C PRO A 115 -10.74 -13.80 -3.11
N PRO A 116 -11.50 -14.01 -2.01
CA PRO A 116 -10.91 -14.20 -0.68
C PRO A 116 -9.93 -15.39 -0.64
N LEU A 117 -8.78 -15.17 -0.01
CA LEU A 117 -7.73 -16.17 0.23
C LEU A 117 -7.35 -16.14 1.71
N THR A 118 -7.28 -17.32 2.34
CA THR A 118 -6.66 -17.46 3.67
C THR A 118 -5.15 -17.54 3.52
N ILE A 119 -4.42 -16.61 4.12
CA ILE A 119 -2.95 -16.55 4.10
C ILE A 119 -2.38 -17.51 5.14
N TYR A 120 -1.38 -18.29 4.75
CA TYR A 120 -0.70 -19.24 5.63
C TYR A 120 0.65 -18.64 6.05
N PRO A 121 1.19 -19.05 7.22
CA PRO A 121 2.55 -18.67 7.60
C PRO A 121 3.54 -19.06 6.50
N GLY A 122 4.40 -18.12 6.10
CA GLY A 122 5.39 -18.33 5.05
C GLY A 122 4.87 -18.24 3.61
N ASP A 123 3.64 -17.75 3.40
CA ASP A 123 3.18 -17.36 2.08
C ASP A 123 3.95 -16.13 1.57
N PHE A 124 4.35 -16.13 0.30
CA PHE A 124 5.00 -14.99 -0.36
C PHE A 124 4.22 -14.58 -1.60
N PHE A 125 4.02 -13.28 -1.81
CA PHE A 125 3.66 -12.79 -3.14
C PHE A 125 4.92 -12.65 -3.99
N GLN A 126 4.88 -13.21 -5.20
CA GLN A 126 5.99 -13.19 -6.14
C GLN A 126 5.50 -12.86 -7.55
N ALA A 127 6.24 -12.01 -8.26
CA ALA A 127 5.98 -11.65 -9.64
C ALA A 127 7.23 -11.07 -10.31
N THR A 128 7.16 -10.78 -11.61
CA THR A 128 8.13 -9.93 -12.30
C THR A 128 7.38 -8.80 -13.00
N LEU A 129 7.80 -7.56 -12.78
CA LEU A 129 7.21 -6.35 -13.36
C LEU A 129 8.09 -5.81 -14.50
N ALA A 130 7.46 -5.38 -15.59
CA ALA A 130 8.14 -4.78 -16.73
C ALA A 130 7.20 -3.84 -17.50
N CYS A 131 7.75 -2.91 -18.29
CA CYS A 131 6.97 -2.28 -19.35
C CYS A 131 6.64 -3.28 -20.48
N HIS A 132 5.48 -3.11 -21.12
CA HIS A 132 5.15 -3.83 -22.34
C HIS A 132 5.86 -3.21 -23.54
N GLY A 133 6.73 -3.97 -24.21
CA GLY A 133 7.50 -3.54 -25.39
C GLY A 133 8.24 -2.23 -25.15
N ASP A 134 8.13 -1.29 -26.10
CA ASP A 134 8.73 0.05 -25.98
C ASP A 134 7.78 1.08 -25.30
N SER A 135 6.87 0.60 -24.44
CA SER A 135 5.97 1.50 -23.69
C SER A 135 6.77 2.47 -22.84
N SER A 136 6.40 3.76 -22.83
CA SER A 136 6.99 4.79 -21.96
C SER A 136 6.37 4.72 -20.56
N CYS A 137 6.33 3.50 -20.00
CA CYS A 137 5.58 3.24 -18.79
C CYS A 137 6.22 3.93 -17.58
N ASN A 138 5.40 4.47 -16.68
CA ASN A 138 5.82 5.00 -15.38
C ASN A 138 4.67 4.91 -14.37
N ALA A 139 4.77 3.98 -13.43
CA ALA A 139 3.71 3.74 -12.45
C ALA A 139 4.25 3.09 -11.18
N GLU A 140 3.38 3.03 -10.20
CA GLU A 140 3.57 2.27 -8.97
C GLU A 140 2.59 1.10 -8.94
N LEU A 141 3.13 -0.10 -8.79
CA LEU A 141 2.36 -1.29 -8.43
C LEU A 141 2.38 -1.43 -6.91
N ALA A 142 1.23 -1.69 -6.29
CA ALA A 142 1.12 -2.03 -4.87
C ALA A 142 0.28 -3.30 -4.68
N LEU A 143 0.58 -4.04 -3.61
CA LEU A 143 -0.23 -5.15 -3.14
C LEU A 143 -0.97 -4.75 -1.86
N GLU A 144 -2.27 -4.51 -1.98
CA GLU A 144 -3.15 -4.06 -0.91
C GLU A 144 -4.19 -5.14 -0.59
N TYR A 145 -5.03 -4.94 0.42
CA TYR A 145 -6.08 -5.93 0.71
C TYR A 145 -7.30 -5.36 1.43
N PHE A 146 -8.39 -6.12 1.34
CA PHE A 146 -9.53 -6.00 2.25
C PHE A 146 -9.49 -7.15 3.26
N ASP A 147 -9.70 -6.83 4.54
CA ASP A 147 -9.86 -7.85 5.58
C ASP A 147 -11.22 -8.59 5.46
N GLN A 148 -11.42 -9.62 6.26
CA GLN A 148 -12.66 -10.40 6.29
C GLN A 148 -13.92 -9.58 6.63
N ASN A 149 -13.75 -8.40 7.25
CA ASN A 149 -14.84 -7.48 7.60
C ASN A 149 -15.11 -6.47 6.47
N GLY A 150 -14.32 -6.51 5.39
CA GLY A 150 -14.39 -5.57 4.27
C GLY A 150 -13.70 -4.24 4.53
N ASN A 151 -12.82 -4.14 5.55
CA ASN A 151 -12.01 -2.94 5.76
C ASN A 151 -10.82 -2.95 4.79
N TYR A 152 -10.63 -1.82 4.11
CA TYR A 152 -9.48 -1.60 3.24
C TYR A 152 -8.22 -1.27 4.05
N THR A 153 -7.10 -1.88 3.68
CA THR A 153 -5.77 -1.59 4.22
C THR A 153 -4.80 -1.34 3.07
N ASP A 154 -4.22 -0.14 3.07
CA ASP A 154 -3.04 0.19 2.28
C ASP A 154 -1.79 -0.40 2.94
N THR A 155 -0.78 -0.78 2.15
CA THR A 155 0.44 -1.45 2.62
C THR A 155 1.68 -0.71 2.16
N ASP A 156 2.80 -0.98 2.82
CA ASP A 156 4.10 -0.49 2.36
C ASP A 156 4.69 -1.38 1.21
N TRP A 157 3.90 -2.32 0.68
CA TRP A 157 4.32 -3.25 -0.38
C TRP A 157 4.06 -2.64 -1.76
N SER A 158 4.89 -1.66 -2.10
CA SER A 158 4.81 -0.91 -3.35
C SER A 158 6.13 -0.88 -4.12
N TRP A 159 6.05 -0.94 -5.44
CA TRP A 159 7.18 -0.94 -6.36
C TRP A 159 6.95 0.10 -7.46
N THR A 160 7.92 0.99 -7.67
CA THR A 160 7.87 1.97 -8.75
C THR A 160 8.70 1.47 -9.91
N HIS A 161 8.12 1.44 -11.10
CA HIS A 161 8.77 0.95 -12.29
C HIS A 161 8.56 1.94 -13.44
N GLN A 162 9.65 2.23 -14.17
CA GLN A 162 9.65 3.09 -15.33
C GLN A 162 10.42 2.47 -16.50
N ALA A 163 10.14 2.95 -17.71
CA ALA A 163 10.81 2.49 -18.92
C ALA A 163 12.34 2.58 -18.83
N GLY A 164 13.00 1.44 -19.02
CA GLY A 164 14.46 1.31 -19.00
C GLY A 164 15.02 0.76 -17.70
N ASP A 165 14.19 0.51 -16.68
CA ASP A 165 14.62 -0.09 -15.41
C ASP A 165 14.98 -1.58 -15.55
N SER A 166 14.65 -2.22 -16.69
CA SER A 166 14.74 -3.68 -16.89
C SER A 166 13.78 -4.46 -15.99
N LEU A 167 13.56 -5.74 -16.31
CA LEU A 167 12.61 -6.59 -15.59
C LEU A 167 12.90 -6.62 -14.08
N GLU A 168 11.90 -6.26 -13.27
CA GLU A 168 12.00 -6.15 -11.82
C GLU A 168 11.36 -7.36 -11.13
N GLU A 169 12.12 -8.11 -10.34
CA GLU A 169 11.59 -9.23 -9.56
C GLU A 169 10.98 -8.74 -8.25
N LEU A 170 9.70 -9.08 -8.04
CA LEU A 170 8.94 -8.71 -6.86
C LEU A 170 8.83 -9.91 -5.93
N SER A 171 9.10 -9.70 -4.64
CA SER A 171 8.93 -10.72 -3.60
C SER A 171 8.61 -10.06 -2.27
N VAL A 172 7.50 -10.44 -1.65
CA VAL A 172 7.11 -9.94 -0.32
C VAL A 172 6.52 -11.03 0.55
N ASP A 173 6.94 -11.02 1.82
CA ASP A 173 6.47 -11.93 2.86
C ASP A 173 5.08 -11.50 3.35
N LEU A 174 4.10 -12.38 3.24
CA LEU A 174 2.73 -12.15 3.69
C LEU A 174 2.45 -12.67 5.10
N SER A 175 3.48 -13.08 5.84
CA SER A 175 3.33 -13.68 7.19
C SER A 175 2.63 -12.76 8.18
N SER A 176 2.64 -11.43 7.97
CA SER A 176 1.85 -10.49 8.78
C SER A 176 0.33 -10.68 8.67
N LEU A 177 -0.13 -11.34 7.60
CA LEU A 177 -1.52 -11.68 7.35
C LEU A 177 -1.85 -13.15 7.66
N ALA A 178 -0.89 -13.93 8.19
CA ALA A 178 -1.08 -15.35 8.43
C ALA A 178 -2.32 -15.63 9.31
N GLY A 179 -3.16 -16.57 8.86
CA GLY A 179 -4.43 -16.92 9.49
C GLY A 179 -5.61 -16.02 9.12
N GLN A 180 -5.36 -14.87 8.49
CA GLN A 180 -6.42 -13.99 8.02
C GLN A 180 -6.93 -14.46 6.65
N THR A 181 -8.23 -14.32 6.45
CA THR A 181 -8.84 -14.41 5.12
C THR A 181 -8.99 -13.00 4.57
N VAL A 182 -8.32 -12.73 3.46
CA VAL A 182 -8.23 -11.40 2.86
C VAL A 182 -8.60 -11.45 1.38
N GLU A 183 -9.13 -10.36 0.85
CA GLU A 183 -9.24 -10.16 -0.60
C GLU A 183 -8.05 -9.29 -1.04
N LEU A 184 -7.03 -9.94 -1.59
CA LEU A 184 -5.85 -9.26 -2.12
C LEU A 184 -6.24 -8.38 -3.31
N MET A 185 -5.60 -7.22 -3.42
CA MET A 185 -5.85 -6.25 -4.46
C MET A 185 -4.54 -5.83 -5.12
N LEU A 186 -4.45 -6.05 -6.43
CA LEU A 186 -3.39 -5.46 -7.25
C LEU A 186 -3.77 -4.02 -7.57
N VAL A 187 -2.89 -3.08 -7.28
CA VAL A 187 -3.13 -1.67 -7.50
C VAL A 187 -2.04 -1.06 -8.35
N MET A 188 -2.42 -0.53 -9.51
CA MET A 188 -1.52 0.18 -10.41
C MET A 188 -1.90 1.66 -10.45
N ARG A 189 -1.02 2.53 -9.97
CA ARG A 189 -1.20 3.99 -9.96
C ARG A 189 -0.22 4.64 -10.94
N GLU A 190 -0.74 5.39 -11.90
CA GLU A 190 0.11 6.14 -12.83
C GLU A 190 0.98 7.17 -12.08
N LYS A 191 2.25 7.28 -12.49
CA LYS A 191 3.16 8.35 -12.09
C LYS A 191 3.46 9.24 -13.29
N GLY A 192 2.82 10.41 -13.33
CA GLY A 192 3.00 11.39 -14.42
C GLY A 192 1.79 11.44 -15.36
N SER A 193 2.03 11.78 -16.63
CA SER A 193 1.00 12.01 -17.66
C SER A 193 1.24 11.18 -18.92
N ALA A 194 1.78 9.98 -18.76
CA ALA A 194 2.20 9.14 -19.87
C ALA A 194 0.99 8.41 -20.48
N LYS A 195 0.63 8.76 -21.72
CA LYS A 195 -0.48 8.12 -22.45
C LYS A 195 -0.22 6.66 -22.86
N ASN A 196 1.04 6.22 -22.78
CA ASN A 196 1.48 4.89 -23.15
C ASN A 196 2.13 4.21 -21.92
N ASN A 197 1.28 3.72 -21.03
CA ASN A 197 1.63 3.20 -19.70
C ASN A 197 1.29 1.70 -19.58
N TRP A 198 1.68 0.91 -20.57
CA TRP A 198 1.43 -0.53 -20.55
C TRP A 198 2.47 -1.26 -19.71
N PHE A 199 1.98 -2.07 -18.79
CA PHE A 199 2.78 -2.91 -17.90
C PHE A 199 2.47 -4.38 -18.13
N LEU A 200 3.48 -5.20 -17.86
CA LEU A 200 3.39 -6.63 -17.77
C LEU A 200 3.65 -7.02 -16.31
N LEU A 201 2.72 -7.77 -15.72
CA LEU A 201 2.95 -8.48 -14.47
C LEU A 201 3.04 -9.97 -14.77
N ILE A 202 4.27 -10.47 -14.77
CA ILE A 202 4.64 -11.81 -15.21
C ILE A 202 4.65 -12.76 -14.01
N ARG A 203 3.96 -13.89 -14.14
CA ARG A 203 3.76 -14.93 -13.11
C ARG A 203 3.40 -14.39 -11.71
N PRO A 204 2.46 -13.44 -11.55
CA PRO A 204 2.00 -13.05 -10.22
C PRO A 204 1.31 -14.22 -9.53
N HIS A 205 1.87 -14.65 -8.39
CA HIS A 205 1.33 -15.74 -7.60
C HIS A 205 1.64 -15.58 -6.11
N ILE A 206 0.83 -16.25 -5.29
CA ILE A 206 1.20 -16.54 -3.90
C ILE A 206 1.88 -17.90 -3.88
N SER A 207 3.17 -17.93 -3.53
CA SER A 207 3.87 -19.18 -3.23
C SER A 207 3.62 -19.60 -1.79
N ARG A 208 3.46 -20.92 -1.61
CA ARG A 208 3.17 -21.57 -0.34
C ARG A 208 3.92 -22.88 -0.27
N ASP A 209 4.50 -23.19 0.90
CA ASP A 209 5.04 -24.53 1.15
C ASP A 209 3.88 -25.57 1.06
N PRO A 210 3.99 -26.65 0.27
CA PRO A 210 2.96 -27.68 0.20
C PRO A 210 2.65 -28.34 1.55
N GLN A 211 3.57 -28.25 2.51
CA GLN A 211 3.39 -28.72 3.89
C GLN A 211 2.91 -27.62 4.85
N ALA A 212 2.73 -26.38 4.37
CA ALA A 212 2.17 -25.30 5.16
C ALA A 212 0.76 -25.69 5.62
N LEU A 213 0.57 -25.60 6.93
CA LEU A 213 -0.74 -25.72 7.54
C LEU A 213 -1.32 -24.32 7.72
N PRO A 214 -2.65 -24.14 7.63
CA PRO A 214 -3.26 -22.87 8.00
C PRO A 214 -2.79 -22.53 9.40
N ALA A 215 -2.51 -21.25 9.65
CA ALA A 215 -2.33 -20.81 11.03
C ALA A 215 -3.54 -21.33 11.82
N PRO A 216 -3.33 -22.01 12.96
CA PRO A 216 -4.41 -22.65 13.68
C PRO A 216 -5.52 -21.64 13.85
N MET A 217 -6.72 -21.95 13.32
CA MET A 217 -7.90 -21.14 13.56
C MET A 217 -7.98 -20.98 15.07
N VAL A 218 -7.77 -19.77 15.57
CA VAL A 218 -7.96 -19.47 16.98
C VAL A 218 -9.47 -19.51 17.19
N VAL A 219 -10.01 -20.71 17.37
CA VAL A 219 -11.25 -20.89 18.13
C VAL A 219 -10.94 -20.21 19.47
N PRO A 220 -11.73 -19.24 19.94
CA PRO A 220 -11.51 -18.61 21.24
C PRO A 220 -11.73 -19.68 22.31
N THR A 221 -10.71 -20.51 22.51
CA THR A 221 -10.56 -21.39 23.63
C THR A 221 -9.90 -20.51 24.65
N SER A 222 -10.66 -20.16 25.68
CA SER A 222 -10.19 -19.44 26.86
C SER A 222 -9.17 -20.31 27.60
N THR A 223 -7.98 -20.43 27.02
CA THR A 223 -6.78 -20.93 27.68
C THR A 223 -5.95 -19.67 27.97
N PRO A 224 -5.66 -19.37 29.24
CA PRO A 224 -4.87 -18.19 29.57
C PRO A 224 -3.43 -18.44 29.12
N GLU A 225 -3.11 -18.03 27.90
CA GLU A 225 -1.76 -18.08 27.35
C GLU A 225 -1.08 -16.71 27.46
N LEU A 226 0.20 -16.78 27.78
CA LEU A 226 1.08 -15.77 28.32
C LEU A 226 1.22 -14.52 27.43
N THR A 227 0.53 -13.43 27.80
CA THR A 227 0.68 -12.02 27.35
C THR A 227 0.98 -11.82 25.86
N ASP A 228 -0.05 -11.89 25.02
CA ASP A 228 -0.04 -11.25 23.70
C ASP A 228 0.26 -9.74 23.88
N LYS A 229 1.23 -9.23 23.11
CA LYS A 229 1.75 -7.85 23.19
C LYS A 229 1.50 -7.04 21.92
N THR A 230 0.67 -7.53 21.01
CA THR A 230 0.44 -6.84 19.74
C THR A 230 -0.15 -5.45 19.99
N PRO A 231 0.48 -4.36 19.51
CA PRO A 231 0.01 -3.01 19.82
C PRO A 231 -1.44 -2.76 19.38
N GLY A 232 -2.21 -2.11 20.26
CA GLY A 232 -3.52 -1.57 19.93
C GLY A 232 -3.43 -0.10 19.49
N VAL A 233 -4.58 0.48 19.16
CA VAL A 233 -4.70 1.89 18.77
C VAL A 233 -5.65 2.60 19.72
N ILE A 234 -5.21 3.72 20.31
CA ILE A 234 -6.10 4.66 20.99
C ILE A 234 -6.28 5.89 20.10
N SER A 235 -7.53 6.31 19.90
CA SER A 235 -7.87 7.55 19.19
C SER A 235 -8.93 8.37 19.91
N GLY A 236 -8.93 9.66 19.64
CA GLY A 236 -9.81 10.59 20.34
C GLY A 236 -9.60 12.04 19.96
N LYS A 237 -10.15 12.94 20.79
CA LYS A 237 -9.96 14.38 20.67
C LYS A 237 -9.80 15.05 22.02
N VAL A 238 -9.12 16.18 22.02
CA VAL A 238 -9.05 17.07 23.18
C VAL A 238 -10.14 18.12 23.05
N ASP A 239 -11.07 18.13 24.00
CA ASP A 239 -12.11 19.15 24.06
C ASP A 239 -11.52 20.45 24.63
N MET A 240 -11.30 21.42 23.75
CA MET A 240 -10.70 22.70 24.12
C MET A 240 -11.72 23.69 24.72
N SER A 241 -13.03 23.40 24.70
CA SER A 241 -14.09 24.33 25.14
C SER A 241 -14.03 24.68 26.63
N THR A 242 -13.39 23.84 27.43
CA THR A 242 -13.18 24.04 28.88
C THR A 242 -11.73 24.36 29.24
N SER A 243 -10.86 24.51 28.25
CA SER A 243 -9.45 24.87 28.46
C SER A 243 -9.27 26.31 28.97
N PRO A 244 -8.10 26.66 29.51
CA PRO A 244 -7.78 28.05 29.84
C PRO A 244 -8.05 29.01 28.66
N PRO A 245 -8.62 30.20 28.90
CA PRO A 245 -8.95 31.15 27.83
C PRO A 245 -7.77 31.57 26.94
N TYR A 246 -6.53 31.48 27.44
CA TYR A 246 -5.35 31.81 26.63
C TYR A 246 -4.94 30.69 25.65
N LEU A 247 -5.48 29.47 25.82
CA LEU A 247 -5.30 28.36 24.89
C LEU A 247 -6.37 28.32 23.80
N THR A 248 -7.46 29.06 23.98
CA THR A 248 -8.56 29.14 23.01
C THR A 248 -8.99 30.58 22.80
N ASP A 249 -8.69 31.13 21.63
CA ASP A 249 -9.28 32.38 21.19
C ASP A 249 -10.36 32.07 20.15
N PRO A 250 -11.66 32.23 20.46
CA PRO A 250 -12.73 31.91 19.52
C PRO A 250 -12.71 32.74 18.22
N VAL A 251 -11.94 33.85 18.18
CA VAL A 251 -11.82 34.73 17.01
C VAL A 251 -10.58 34.38 16.18
N SER A 252 -9.43 34.18 16.80
CA SER A 252 -8.16 33.94 16.08
C SER A 252 -7.73 32.47 16.01
N ASN A 253 -8.19 31.63 16.94
CA ASN A 253 -7.88 30.20 17.00
C ASN A 253 -9.08 29.38 17.52
N PRO A 254 -10.11 29.18 16.69
CA PRO A 254 -11.36 28.55 17.10
C PRO A 254 -11.22 27.06 17.47
N GLN A 255 -10.14 26.40 17.04
CA GLN A 255 -9.86 25.00 17.39
C GLN A 255 -9.04 24.85 18.68
N GLY A 256 -8.39 25.92 19.14
CA GLY A 256 -7.49 25.91 20.28
C GLY A 256 -6.03 25.67 19.90
N MET A 257 -5.12 25.90 20.85
CA MET A 257 -3.70 25.66 20.65
C MET A 257 -3.40 24.16 20.63
N PRO A 258 -2.48 23.67 19.77
CA PRO A 258 -2.01 22.30 19.83
C PRO A 258 -1.50 21.90 21.21
N VAL A 259 -1.78 20.65 21.57
CA VAL A 259 -1.39 20.04 22.84
C VAL A 259 -0.68 18.72 22.60
N VAL A 260 0.03 18.23 23.61
CA VAL A 260 0.61 16.88 23.63
C VAL A 260 -0.27 15.97 24.49
N VAL A 261 -0.63 14.81 23.95
CA VAL A 261 -1.39 13.77 24.66
C VAL A 261 -0.42 12.68 25.08
N THR A 262 -0.40 12.37 26.37
CA THR A 262 0.45 11.34 26.97
C THR A 262 -0.41 10.19 27.50
N PHE A 263 0.02 8.97 27.21
CA PHE A 263 -0.60 7.72 27.62
C PHE A 263 0.31 7.08 28.68
N PHE A 264 -0.10 7.12 29.94
CA PHE A 264 0.64 6.52 31.05
C PHE A 264 0.20 5.08 31.26
N ASN A 265 1.14 4.15 31.11
CA ASN A 265 0.88 2.74 31.34
C ASN A 265 0.92 2.42 32.83
N LEU A 266 -0.20 2.01 33.39
CA LEU A 266 -0.33 1.63 34.78
C LEU A 266 0.27 0.26 35.09
N ASP A 267 0.50 -0.57 34.07
CA ASP A 267 0.98 -1.94 34.27
C ASP A 267 2.50 -2.01 34.43
N ASP A 268 3.25 -1.14 33.75
CA ASP A 268 4.72 -1.11 33.77
C ASP A 268 5.34 0.28 34.00
N SER A 269 4.52 1.31 34.23
CA SER A 269 4.95 2.71 34.48
C SER A 269 5.68 3.37 33.30
N THR A 270 5.59 2.81 32.09
CA THR A 270 6.06 3.44 30.86
C THR A 270 5.04 4.49 30.37
N TYR A 271 5.44 5.30 29.39
CA TYR A 271 4.53 6.26 28.76
C TYR A 271 4.85 6.47 27.29
N TRP A 272 3.82 6.83 26.53
CA TRP A 272 3.90 7.26 25.12
C TRP A 272 3.27 8.63 24.96
N TYR A 273 3.65 9.40 23.96
CA TYR A 273 3.06 10.72 23.74
C TYR A 273 2.96 11.09 22.26
N ILE A 274 1.91 11.83 21.88
CA ILE A 274 1.69 12.35 20.53
C ILE A 274 1.29 13.82 20.58
N GLN A 275 1.81 14.63 19.66
CA GLN A 275 1.31 15.99 19.46
C GLN A 275 0.07 15.97 18.57
N THR A 276 -1.00 16.64 19.00
CA THR A 276 -2.25 16.76 18.22
C THR A 276 -2.04 17.41 16.85
N LEU A 277 -0.98 18.22 16.67
CA LEU A 277 -0.64 18.79 15.37
C LEU A 277 -0.34 17.72 14.30
N LEU A 278 0.22 16.57 14.70
CA LEU A 278 0.59 15.48 13.80
C LEU A 278 -0.61 14.66 13.32
N THR A 279 -1.76 14.84 13.93
CA THR A 279 -2.96 13.99 13.75
C THR A 279 -4.21 14.81 13.42
N GLY A 280 -4.03 16.09 13.06
CA GLY A 280 -5.13 17.00 12.73
C GLY A 280 -5.84 17.52 13.99
N HIS A 281 -5.17 18.43 14.70
CA HIS A 281 -5.68 19.08 15.91
C HIS A 281 -7.16 19.49 15.77
N PRO A 282 -8.02 19.22 16.78
CA PRO A 282 -7.72 18.74 18.13
C PRO A 282 -7.73 17.21 18.31
N ASN A 283 -7.69 16.45 17.21
CA ASN A 283 -7.70 14.99 17.27
C ASN A 283 -6.32 14.43 17.63
N TYR A 284 -6.33 13.18 18.10
CA TYR A 284 -5.12 12.39 18.30
C TYR A 284 -5.37 10.91 18.00
N GLN A 285 -4.31 10.24 17.58
CA GLN A 285 -4.26 8.79 17.39
C GLN A 285 -2.86 8.31 17.75
N MET A 286 -2.77 7.18 18.45
CA MET A 286 -1.50 6.56 18.81
C MET A 286 -1.63 5.04 18.78
N THR A 287 -0.61 4.39 18.22
CA THR A 287 -0.39 2.95 18.36
C THR A 287 0.44 2.70 19.62
N ILE A 288 -0.11 1.96 20.59
CA ILE A 288 0.55 1.68 21.88
C ILE A 288 0.45 0.19 22.23
N PRO A 289 1.39 -0.35 23.04
CA PRO A 289 1.28 -1.73 23.53
C PRO A 289 -0.03 -1.98 24.27
N PRO A 290 -0.40 -3.26 24.48
CA PRO A 290 -1.50 -3.61 25.37
C PRO A 290 -1.19 -3.19 26.80
N GLY A 291 -2.21 -2.71 27.49
CA GLY A 291 -2.07 -2.27 28.87
C GLY A 291 -3.22 -1.40 29.32
N ARG A 292 -3.16 -0.99 30.59
CA ARG A 292 -4.11 -0.08 31.21
C ARG A 292 -3.54 1.33 31.24
N TYR A 293 -4.22 2.25 30.57
CA TYR A 293 -3.73 3.58 30.30
C TYR A 293 -4.52 4.67 31.02
N GLU A 294 -3.80 5.62 31.59
CA GLU A 294 -4.34 6.95 31.88
C GLU A 294 -3.94 7.92 30.77
N VAL A 295 -4.92 8.65 30.24
CA VAL A 295 -4.71 9.56 29.11
C VAL A 295 -4.83 11.01 29.56
N VAL A 296 -3.75 11.78 29.38
CA VAL A 296 -3.62 13.16 29.87
C VAL A 296 -3.06 14.04 28.76
N ALA A 297 -3.70 15.18 28.53
CA ALA A 297 -3.17 16.23 27.67
C ALA A 297 -2.39 17.26 28.49
N TYR A 298 -1.26 17.72 27.96
CA TYR A 298 -0.46 18.83 28.48
C TYR A 298 -0.43 19.96 27.45
N ALA A 299 -0.61 21.19 27.93
CA ALA A 299 -0.52 22.39 27.12
C ALA A 299 0.30 23.46 27.82
N ARG A 300 0.70 24.50 27.08
CA ARG A 300 1.62 25.52 27.60
C ARG A 300 1.03 26.20 28.84
N GLY A 301 1.85 26.40 29.86
CA GLY A 301 1.50 27.18 31.03
C GLY A 301 1.70 28.68 30.79
N VAL A 302 1.35 29.47 31.79
CA VAL A 302 1.57 30.93 31.80
C VAL A 302 2.07 31.36 33.18
N GLY A 303 2.93 32.38 33.21
CA GLY A 303 3.52 32.86 34.45
C GLY A 303 4.50 31.85 35.05
N GLY A 304 4.32 31.51 36.33
CA GLY A 304 5.16 30.54 37.06
C GLY A 304 4.78 29.08 36.84
N GLU A 305 3.64 28.80 36.20
CA GLU A 305 3.18 27.45 35.91
C GLU A 305 3.77 26.99 34.57
N PRO A 306 4.55 25.90 34.52
CA PRO A 306 5.23 25.46 33.30
C PRO A 306 4.26 24.85 32.28
N TYR A 307 3.16 24.25 32.73
CA TYR A 307 2.14 23.61 31.89
C TYR A 307 0.79 23.56 32.60
N VAL A 308 -0.26 23.34 31.82
CA VAL A 308 -1.60 22.98 32.31
C VAL A 308 -1.99 21.60 31.80
N THR A 309 -2.94 20.96 32.48
CA THR A 309 -3.33 19.57 32.20
C THR A 309 -4.83 19.41 31.98
N ALA A 310 -5.18 18.41 31.16
CA ALA A 310 -6.53 17.87 31.05
C ALA A 310 -6.49 16.34 31.03
N GLY A 311 -7.50 15.69 31.61
CA GLY A 311 -7.55 14.22 31.68
C GLY A 311 -8.79 13.63 31.02
N TYR A 312 -8.66 12.38 30.56
CA TYR A 312 -9.81 11.55 30.21
C TYR A 312 -10.45 10.96 31.47
N THR A 313 -11.75 11.17 31.62
CA THR A 313 -12.52 10.70 32.78
C THR A 313 -13.74 9.85 32.36
N GLY A 314 -13.97 9.70 31.05
CA GLY A 314 -15.15 9.04 30.51
C GLY A 314 -16.47 9.82 30.70
N GLN A 315 -16.41 11.06 31.18
CA GLN A 315 -17.56 11.95 31.31
C GLN A 315 -17.33 13.24 30.52
N ASN A 316 -18.39 13.78 29.93
CA ASN A 316 -18.35 15.09 29.28
C ASN A 316 -19.67 15.85 29.54
N PRO A 317 -19.66 17.01 30.21
CA PRO A 317 -18.51 17.71 30.79
C PRO A 317 -17.94 16.98 32.00
N SER A 318 -16.62 17.05 32.19
CA SER A 318 -15.94 16.52 33.38
C SER A 318 -15.22 17.64 34.10
N CYS A 319 -15.28 17.62 35.42
CA CYS A 319 -14.73 18.67 36.27
C CYS A 319 -14.23 18.07 37.58
N GLY A 320 -12.90 17.98 37.72
CA GLY A 320 -12.27 17.45 38.93
C GLY A 320 -12.54 15.98 39.19
N GLN A 321 -12.78 15.18 38.15
CA GLN A 321 -13.02 13.74 38.27
C GLN A 321 -11.71 12.97 38.20
N PRO A 322 -11.62 11.79 38.86
CA PRO A 322 -10.47 10.90 38.69
C PRO A 322 -10.34 10.47 37.23
N LEU A 323 -9.10 10.15 36.83
CA LEU A 323 -8.82 9.60 35.51
C LEU A 323 -9.54 8.26 35.34
N ARG A 324 -10.12 8.04 34.17
CA ARG A 324 -10.69 6.74 33.81
C ARG A 324 -9.63 5.95 33.08
N VAL A 325 -9.40 4.73 33.55
CA VAL A 325 -8.52 3.77 32.88
C VAL A 325 -9.10 3.42 31.51
N VAL A 326 -8.25 3.52 30.50
CA VAL A 326 -8.48 3.01 29.16
C VAL A 326 -7.75 1.69 29.05
N GLU A 327 -8.49 0.59 28.96
CA GLU A 327 -7.88 -0.72 28.72
C GLU A 327 -7.65 -0.87 27.22
N VAL A 328 -6.43 -1.21 26.83
CA VAL A 328 -6.06 -1.57 25.46
C VAL A 328 -5.66 -3.02 25.48
N THR A 329 -6.48 -3.85 24.88
CA THR A 329 -6.16 -5.24 24.62
C THR A 329 -5.39 -5.37 23.29
N PRO A 330 -4.68 -6.49 23.07
CA PRO A 330 -3.93 -6.69 21.84
C PRO A 330 -4.80 -6.55 20.59
N ASN A 331 -4.30 -5.81 19.58
CA ASN A 331 -5.01 -5.48 18.35
C ASN A 331 -6.32 -4.67 18.53
N GLU A 332 -6.61 -4.15 19.72
CA GLU A 332 -7.83 -3.38 19.96
C GLU A 332 -7.75 -1.98 19.35
N ARG A 333 -8.89 -1.47 18.87
CA ARG A 333 -9.07 -0.06 18.53
C ARG A 333 -10.00 0.58 19.54
N VAL A 334 -9.43 1.39 20.43
CA VAL A 334 -10.18 2.16 21.42
C VAL A 334 -10.37 3.58 20.90
N GLU A 335 -11.60 3.88 20.48
CA GLU A 335 -11.95 5.14 19.84
C GLU A 335 -12.81 6.02 20.74
N ASN A 336 -13.03 7.27 20.32
CA ASN A 336 -13.90 8.24 20.98
C ASN A 336 -13.46 8.61 22.41
N ILE A 337 -12.14 8.56 22.69
CA ILE A 337 -11.60 9.07 23.95
C ILE A 337 -11.60 10.61 23.92
N ILE A 338 -12.49 11.22 24.71
CA ILE A 338 -12.63 12.69 24.77
C ILE A 338 -11.99 13.21 26.06
N ILE A 339 -10.86 13.90 25.93
CA ILE A 339 -10.17 14.56 27.04
C ILE A 339 -10.83 15.93 27.26
N ALA A 340 -11.57 16.10 28.35
CA ALA A 340 -12.38 17.31 28.59
C ALA A 340 -12.22 17.95 29.99
N ASP A 341 -11.48 17.30 30.90
CA ASP A 341 -11.36 17.74 32.30
C ASP A 341 -10.09 18.56 32.54
N TRP A 342 -10.12 19.81 32.06
CA TRP A 342 -9.04 20.79 32.25
C TRP A 342 -8.99 21.27 33.70
N ASN A 343 -7.80 21.16 34.32
CA ASN A 343 -7.60 21.53 35.72
C ASN A 343 -7.91 23.03 36.00
N TRP A 344 -7.81 23.87 34.96
CA TRP A 344 -8.01 25.32 35.02
C TRP A 344 -9.43 25.76 35.42
N LYS A 345 -10.46 25.30 34.69
CA LYS A 345 -11.83 25.81 34.84
C LYS A 345 -12.48 25.34 36.14
N CYS A 346 -11.98 24.23 36.68
CA CYS A 346 -12.56 23.51 37.80
C CYS A 346 -11.89 23.81 39.15
N GLY A 347 -10.84 24.65 39.17
CA GLY A 347 -10.05 24.90 40.38
C GLY A 347 -9.43 23.62 40.96
N GLY A 348 -9.11 22.65 40.10
CA GLY A 348 -9.20 21.23 40.40
C GLY A 348 -8.24 20.70 41.46
N THR A 349 -8.78 19.81 42.30
CA THR A 349 -8.05 18.97 43.27
C THR A 349 -7.76 17.58 42.72
N ALA A 350 -8.23 17.27 41.51
CA ALA A 350 -8.04 15.97 40.88
C ALA A 350 -6.58 15.77 40.51
N PHE A 351 -6.01 14.68 41.01
CA PHE A 351 -4.64 14.29 40.69
C PHE A 351 -4.49 14.04 39.19
N ARG A 352 -3.40 14.55 38.62
CA ARG A 352 -2.93 14.23 37.28
C ARG A 352 -1.45 13.84 37.39
N PRO A 353 -0.99 12.80 36.67
CA PRO A 353 0.42 12.53 36.52
C PRO A 353 1.21 13.80 36.14
N GLU A 354 2.37 14.00 36.75
CA GLU A 354 3.27 15.08 36.35
C GLU A 354 3.78 14.85 34.93
N LYS A 355 3.96 15.93 34.17
CA LYS A 355 4.49 15.84 32.80
C LYS A 355 5.91 15.29 32.83
N PRO A 356 6.21 14.18 32.11
CA PRO A 356 7.57 13.70 32.03
C PRO A 356 8.52 14.77 31.44
N PRO A 357 9.79 14.85 31.90
CA PRO A 357 10.71 15.89 31.45
C PRO A 357 10.94 15.92 29.94
N ILE A 358 10.94 14.74 29.28
CA ILE A 358 11.19 14.60 27.84
C ILE A 358 9.96 14.94 26.98
N VAL A 359 8.75 14.97 27.55
CA VAL A 359 7.52 15.25 26.79
C VAL A 359 7.48 16.74 26.45
N PRO A 360 7.55 17.13 25.17
CA PRO A 360 7.56 18.52 24.76
C PRO A 360 6.15 19.10 24.82
N VAL A 361 6.02 20.25 25.46
CA VAL A 361 4.78 21.05 25.37
C VAL A 361 4.92 21.98 24.16
N PRO A 362 3.94 22.01 23.25
CA PRO A 362 3.97 22.86 22.07
C PRO A 362 4.12 24.36 22.36
#